data_AF-A0A183TZZ6-F1
#
_entry.id   AF-A0A183TZZ6-F1
#
_cell.length_a   1.000
_cell.length_b   1.000
_cell.length_c   1.000
_cell.angle_alpha   90.00
_cell.angle_beta   90.00
_cell.angle_gamma   90.00
#
_symmetry.space_group_name_H-M   'P 1'
#
loop_
_entity.id
_entity.type
_entity.pdbx_description
1 polymer ?
#
loop_
_entity_poly.entity_id
_entity_poly.type
_entity_poly.pdbx_seq_one_letter_code
_entity_poly.pdbx_strand_id
1 'polypeptide(L)' 'MADRQKWNGQTDEWRWNGQTDRHTWNGQADRQKYNGQTDGQTWNGGTDGQTWNGQTDRQRWNGQTDRQTWNG' A
#
# COMPACT_ATOMS: atom_id res chain seq x y z
N MET A 1 3.22 13.97 12.20
CA MET A 1 4.41 13.10 12.28
C MET A 1 4.60 12.55 10.89
N ALA A 2 5.77 12.80 10.29
CA ALA A 2 6.03 12.51 8.88
C ALA A 2 6.84 11.22 8.74
N ASP A 3 6.15 10.08 8.78
CA ASP A 3 6.80 8.77 8.73
C ASP A 3 6.87 8.27 7.28
N ARG A 4 8.05 8.41 6.65
CA ARG A 4 8.33 7.84 5.34
C ARG A 4 8.85 6.42 5.49
N GLN A 5 8.11 5.43 4.98
CA GLN A 5 8.51 4.02 5.09
C GLN A 5 8.84 3.44 3.71
N LYS A 6 9.82 2.51 3.70
CA LYS A 6 10.24 1.79 2.51
C LYS A 6 10.37 0.31 2.84
N TRP A 7 9.77 -0.53 2.00
CA TRP A 7 9.77 -1.98 2.17
C TRP A 7 10.27 -2.66 0.91
N ASN A 8 11.18 -3.62 1.07
CA ASN A 8 11.70 -4.45 -0.01
C ASN A 8 11.61 -5.93 0.37
N GLY A 9 11.03 -6.77 -0.49
CA GLY A 9 11.04 -8.23 -0.32
C GLY A 9 9.76 -8.93 -0.78
N GLN A 10 9.68 -10.22 -0.48
CA GLN A 10 8.45 -11.00 -0.62
C GLN A 10 7.75 -11.08 0.74
N THR A 11 6.42 -10.94 0.77
CA THR A 11 5.68 -11.11 2.03
C THR A 11 4.23 -11.49 1.80
N ASP A 12 3.71 -12.39 2.64
CA ASP A 12 2.34 -12.89 2.51
C ASP A 12 1.26 -11.84 2.89
N GLU A 13 1.40 -11.15 4.03
CA GLU A 13 0.39 -10.16 4.45
C GLU A 13 1.02 -8.95 5.13
N TRP A 14 0.47 -7.77 4.85
CA TRP A 14 0.76 -6.55 5.58
C TRP A 14 -0.49 -5.78 5.94
N ARG A 15 -0.41 -5.12 7.09
CA ARG A 15 -1.46 -4.25 7.62
C ARG A 15 -0.85 -2.95 8.10
N TRP A 16 -1.40 -1.85 7.63
CA TRP A 16 -1.00 -0.51 8.02
C TRP A 16 -2.20 0.24 8.60
N ASN A 17 -2.01 0.90 9.75
CA ASN A 17 -3.06 1.65 10.44
C ASN A 17 -2.53 3.00 10.94
N GLY A 18 -3.14 4.11 10.52
CA GLY A 18 -2.79 5.45 11.01
C GLY A 18 -2.84 6.56 9.96
N GLN A 19 -2.25 7.71 10.28
CA GLN A 19 -1.99 8.79 9.33
C GLN A 19 -0.53 8.71 8.86
N THR A 20 -0.28 8.67 7.54
CA THR A 20 1.08 8.76 6.98
C THR A 20 1.17 9.61 5.72
N ASP A 21 2.39 10.08 5.42
CA ASP A 21 2.64 10.99 4.29
C ASP A 21 3.25 10.33 3.05
N ARG A 22 4.00 9.22 3.18
CA ARG A 22 4.58 8.54 2.01
C ARG A 22 5.08 7.12 2.28
N HIS A 23 4.62 6.18 1.46
CA HIS A 23 5.16 4.82 1.45
C HIS A 23 5.66 4.40 0.09
N THR A 24 6.70 3.56 0.08
CA THR A 24 7.19 2.92 -1.13
C THR A 24 7.43 1.44 -0.89
N TRP A 25 6.73 0.61 -1.68
CA TRP A 25 6.93 -0.82 -1.68
C TRP A 25 7.66 -1.27 -2.94
N ASN A 26 8.67 -2.14 -2.78
CA ASN A 26 9.23 -2.87 -3.91
C ASN A 26 9.23 -4.38 -3.61
N GLY A 27 8.53 -5.17 -4.42
CA GLY A 27 8.50 -6.63 -4.27
C GLY A 27 7.13 -7.24 -4.52
N GLN A 28 7.02 -8.54 -4.22
CA GLN A 28 5.75 -9.26 -4.33
C GLN A 28 5.09 -9.37 -2.96
N ALA A 29 3.79 -9.12 -2.90
CA ALA A 29 3.01 -9.40 -1.71
C ALA A 29 1.70 -10.09 -2.03
N ASP A 30 1.22 -11.01 -1.20
CA ASP A 30 -0.09 -11.61 -1.44
C ASP A 30 -1.20 -10.68 -0.99
N ARG A 31 -1.18 -10.14 0.23
CA ARG A 31 -2.25 -9.25 0.71
C ARG A 31 -1.77 -8.00 1.41
N GLN A 32 -2.46 -6.90 1.12
CA GLN A 32 -2.14 -5.58 1.64
C GLN A 32 -3.40 -4.89 2.13
N LYS A 33 -3.37 -4.43 3.38
CA LYS A 33 -4.48 -3.65 3.95
C LYS A 33 -3.97 -2.35 4.54
N TYR A 34 -4.58 -1.26 4.11
CA TYR A 34 -4.31 0.07 4.63
C TYR A 34 -5.56 0.62 5.26
N ASN A 35 -5.44 1.13 6.48
CA ASN A 35 -6.52 1.75 7.22
C ASN A 35 -6.10 3.13 7.73
N GLY A 36 -6.80 4.19 7.33
CA GLY A 36 -6.54 5.56 7.76
C GLY A 36 -6.28 6.53 6.59
N GLN A 37 -5.72 7.70 6.91
CA GLN A 37 -5.39 8.71 5.89
C GLN A 37 -3.95 8.53 5.44
N THR A 38 -3.73 8.39 4.14
CA THR A 38 -2.38 8.31 3.60
C THR A 38 -2.16 9.28 2.45
N ASP A 39 -1.16 10.14 2.53
CA ASP A 39 -0.65 10.83 1.35
C ASP A 39 0.38 9.92 0.67
N GLY A 40 0.37 9.87 -0.67
CA GLY A 40 1.40 9.19 -1.47
C GLY A 40 1.73 7.71 -1.18
N GLN A 41 1.18 6.82 -2.00
CA GLN A 41 1.57 5.40 -2.07
C GLN A 41 2.23 5.09 -3.40
N THR A 42 3.33 4.35 -3.37
CA THR A 42 3.97 3.82 -4.57
C THR A 42 4.29 2.36 -4.36
N TRP A 43 3.78 1.52 -5.26
CA TRP A 43 4.09 0.11 -5.31
C TRP A 43 4.85 -0.23 -6.58
N ASN A 44 5.95 -0.96 -6.47
CA ASN A 44 6.66 -1.55 -7.58
C ASN A 44 6.76 -3.06 -7.39
N GLY A 45 6.09 -3.85 -8.22
CA GLY A 45 6.04 -5.32 -8.11
C GLY A 45 4.61 -5.89 -8.04
N GLY A 46 4.51 -7.21 -7.83
CA GLY A 46 3.24 -7.93 -7.87
C GLY A 46 2.43 -7.83 -6.58
N THR A 47 1.10 -7.76 -6.66
CA THR A 47 0.25 -7.95 -5.48
C THR A 47 -1.03 -8.74 -5.75
N ASP A 48 -1.30 -9.80 -4.97
CA ASP A 48 -2.55 -10.60 -5.05
C ASP A 48 -3.66 -10.11 -4.09
N GLY A 49 -3.87 -8.78 -4.04
CA GLY A 49 -4.93 -8.20 -3.22
C GLY A 49 -4.51 -6.98 -2.43
N GLN A 50 -5.17 -5.87 -2.75
CA GLN A 50 -5.06 -4.59 -2.07
C GLN A 50 -6.41 -4.22 -1.48
N THR A 51 -6.45 -3.82 -0.21
CA THR A 51 -7.63 -3.22 0.41
C THR A 51 -7.23 -1.91 1.07
N TRP A 52 -7.92 -0.86 0.68
CA TRP A 52 -7.76 0.47 1.26
C TRP A 52 -9.04 0.87 1.97
N ASN A 53 -8.92 1.24 3.24
CA ASN A 53 -9.99 1.77 4.07
C ASN A 53 -9.58 3.17 4.57
N GLY A 54 -10.21 4.23 4.05
CA GLY A 54 -9.90 5.61 4.39
C GLY A 54 -9.44 6.44 3.19
N GLN A 55 -8.91 7.64 3.44
CA GLN A 55 -8.57 8.58 2.38
C GLN A 55 -7.13 8.37 1.88
N THR A 56 -6.94 8.37 0.56
CA THR A 56 -5.60 8.43 -0.04
C THR A 56 -5.59 9.41 -1.19
N ASP A 57 -4.69 10.38 -1.10
CA ASP A 57 -4.62 11.45 -2.10
C ASP A 57 -3.89 11.02 -3.37
N ARG A 58 -2.90 10.12 -3.25
CA ARG A 58 -2.07 9.70 -4.39
C ARG A 58 -1.67 8.24 -4.30
N GLN A 59 -1.94 7.49 -5.36
CA GLN A 59 -1.47 6.11 -5.52
C GLN A 59 -0.78 5.90 -6.86
N ARG A 60 0.29 5.11 -6.86
CA ARG A 60 0.98 4.67 -8.06
C ARG A 60 1.31 3.19 -7.96
N TRP A 61 0.93 2.43 -8.98
CA TRP A 61 1.19 1.01 -9.10
C TRP A 61 2.04 0.76 -10.34
N ASN A 62 3.23 0.23 -10.15
CA ASN A 62 4.15 -0.19 -11.19
C ASN A 62 4.39 -1.70 -11.04
N GLY A 63 3.41 -2.49 -11.44
CA GLY A 63 3.45 -3.94 -11.37
C GLY A 63 2.07 -4.53 -11.59
N GLN A 64 1.96 -5.86 -11.48
CA GLN A 64 0.67 -6.54 -11.62
C GLN A 64 -0.08 -6.52 -10.29
N THR A 65 -1.36 -6.17 -10.33
CA THR A 65 -2.24 -6.30 -9.16
C THR A 65 -3.49 -7.04 -9.57
N ASP A 66 -3.73 -8.20 -8.97
CA ASP A 66 -4.86 -9.06 -9.34
C ASP A 66 -6.19 -8.57 -8.77
N ARG A 67 -6.17 -7.96 -7.58
CA ARG A 67 -7.38 -7.44 -6.94
C ARG A 67 -7.12 -6.16 -6.16
N GLN A 68 -7.99 -5.17 -6.36
CA GLN A 68 -7.99 -3.92 -5.60
C GLN A 68 -9.40 -3.63 -5.08
N THR A 69 -9.48 -3.28 -3.80
CA THR A 69 -10.70 -2.84 -3.13
C THR A 69 -10.42 -1.53 -2.44
N TRP A 70 -11.27 -0.54 -2.67
CA TRP A 70 -11.18 0.78 -2.07
C TRP A 70 -12.49 1.10 -1.35
N ASN A 71 -12.42 1.33 -0.04
CA ASN A 71 -13.50 1.84 0.79
C ASN A 71 -13.05 3.19 1.34
N GLY A 72 -13.48 4.27 0.69
CA GLY A 72 -13.20 5.65 1.08
C GLY A 72 -14.18 6.15 2.12
#